data_AF-A0A956D190-F1
#
_entry.id   AF-A0A956D190-F1
#
_cell.length_a   1.000
_cell.length_b   1.000
_cell.length_c   1.000
_cell.angle_alpha   90.00
_cell.angle_beta   90.00
_cell.angle_gamma   90.00
#
_symmetry.space_group_name_H-M   'P 1'
#
loop_
_entity.id
_entity.type
_entity.pdbx_description
1 polymer ?
#
loop_
_entity_poly.entity_id
_entity_poly.type
_entity_poly.pdbx_seq_one_letter_code
_entity_poly.pdbx_strand_id
1 'polypeptide(L)'
;RDRARALTEGATPSQARIDRIYRLVSQEIRYHQDHEDTFAGVRPHSCPVVLERGYGDCKDKAVLMILLARELGIDLRFAILRTSGAGAVRREVPNQQFNHAIVYVPAQDGIDEGYFVDPTTDGLDMGNLRADDQGATALVLDPGSGEWAFHDIAWQPADITYYRCDIDVSVTGEEAASAATDCRIRGTVASMFRRAMRNEERADQVRQNVAHAMFAGASVTESETEHLDDIVEPIRMRMGLNASSALVAHGSEHRMRVPAPFALGSLTRLERRRTPLRLGVLDSSRWAVTFEAPRTGRITRVPEDFTIEHDCFRVARRSQLRGRTATVTVEYSRSCPEIAPEAYPEFRRQAQRAATLLQDEVVFDL
;
A
#
# COMPACT_ATOMS: atom_id res chain seq x y z
N ARG A 1 31.31 -0.74 -11.83
CA ARG A 1 31.53 -1.57 -13.03
C ARG A 1 31.31 -3.04 -12.76
N ASP A 2 32.21 -3.70 -12.04
CA ASP A 2 32.14 -5.17 -11.83
C ASP A 2 30.84 -5.59 -11.13
N ARG A 3 30.41 -4.84 -10.11
CA ARG A 3 29.11 -5.06 -9.44
C ARG A 3 27.91 -4.98 -10.39
N ALA A 4 27.90 -4.02 -11.33
CA ALA A 4 26.80 -3.85 -12.28
C ALA A 4 26.73 -5.00 -13.29
N ARG A 5 27.88 -5.44 -13.81
CA ARG A 5 27.97 -6.58 -14.73
C ARG A 5 27.56 -7.88 -14.06
N ALA A 6 28.08 -8.17 -12.87
CA ALA A 6 27.73 -9.36 -12.11
C ALA A 6 26.23 -9.41 -11.76
N LEU A 7 25.64 -8.29 -11.36
CA LEU A 7 24.22 -8.20 -11.00
C LEU A 7 23.30 -8.49 -12.19
N THR A 8 23.70 -8.12 -13.40
CA THR A 8 22.86 -8.18 -14.60
C THR A 8 23.27 -9.27 -15.58
N GLU A 9 24.14 -10.18 -15.15
CA GLU A 9 24.52 -11.35 -15.93
C GLU A 9 23.27 -12.20 -16.27
N GLY A 10 23.11 -12.53 -17.56
CA GLY A 10 21.95 -13.24 -18.08
C GLY A 10 20.65 -12.42 -18.15
N ALA A 11 20.64 -11.12 -17.81
CA ALA A 11 19.46 -10.27 -17.91
C ALA A 11 19.35 -9.59 -19.29
N THR A 12 18.25 -9.90 -19.98
CA THR A 12 17.74 -9.23 -21.19
C THR A 12 16.22 -9.22 -21.04
N PRO A 13 15.44 -8.12 -21.23
CA PRO A 13 15.72 -6.76 -21.77
C PRO A 13 16.09 -5.69 -20.71
N SER A 14 16.17 -4.40 -21.11
CA SER A 14 16.55 -3.23 -20.27
C SER A 14 15.79 -3.15 -18.95
N GLN A 15 14.48 -3.38 -18.95
CA GLN A 15 13.64 -3.39 -17.73
C GLN A 15 14.16 -4.39 -16.68
N ALA A 16 14.48 -5.62 -17.09
CA ALA A 16 14.96 -6.65 -16.17
C ALA A 16 16.30 -6.27 -15.50
N ARG A 17 17.13 -5.48 -16.19
CA ARG A 17 18.37 -4.94 -15.62
C ARG A 17 18.09 -3.84 -14.60
N ILE A 18 17.16 -2.92 -14.93
CA ILE A 18 16.71 -1.87 -14.01
C ILE A 18 16.12 -2.48 -12.73
N ASP A 19 15.27 -3.50 -12.87
CA ASP A 19 14.63 -4.18 -11.74
C ASP A 19 15.66 -4.84 -10.80
N ARG A 20 16.70 -5.47 -11.36
CA ARG A 20 17.80 -6.05 -10.56
C ARG A 20 18.62 -4.98 -9.84
N ILE A 21 18.94 -3.86 -10.51
CA ILE A 21 19.60 -2.71 -9.89
C ILE A 21 18.72 -2.14 -8.78
N TYR A 22 17.44 -1.94 -9.05
CA TYR A 22 16.47 -1.44 -8.09
C TYR A 22 16.43 -2.33 -6.85
N ARG A 23 16.29 -3.65 -7.02
CA ARG A 23 16.28 -4.62 -5.93
C ARG A 23 17.56 -4.53 -5.08
N LEU A 24 18.73 -4.47 -5.71
CA LEU A 24 19.99 -4.31 -5.00
C LEU A 24 20.00 -3.00 -4.19
N VAL A 25 19.71 -1.87 -4.83
CA VAL A 25 19.79 -0.56 -4.17
C VAL A 25 18.73 -0.44 -3.08
N SER A 26 17.52 -0.95 -3.26
CA SER A 26 16.42 -0.81 -2.30
C SER A 26 16.54 -1.79 -1.12
N GLN A 27 17.05 -3.01 -1.34
CA GLN A 27 17.12 -4.05 -0.30
C GLN A 27 18.49 -4.17 0.38
N GLU A 28 19.60 -3.99 -0.34
CA GLU A 28 20.95 -4.19 0.23
C GLU A 28 21.54 -2.90 0.83
N ILE A 29 21.11 -1.73 0.36
CA ILE A 29 21.58 -0.43 0.88
C ILE A 29 20.56 0.12 1.87
N ARG A 30 20.87 0.11 3.16
CA ARG A 30 19.97 0.61 4.18
C ARG A 30 19.79 2.14 4.06
N TYR A 31 18.57 2.63 4.18
CA TYR A 31 18.33 4.07 4.22
C TYR A 31 18.83 4.65 5.56
N HIS A 32 19.76 5.59 5.50
CA HIS A 32 20.26 6.30 6.68
C HIS A 32 20.73 7.70 6.27
N GLN A 33 20.21 8.73 6.94
CA GLN A 33 20.64 10.11 6.71
C GLN A 33 21.86 10.41 7.57
N ASP A 34 23.00 10.61 6.93
CA ASP A 34 24.25 11.03 7.57
C ASP A 34 24.47 12.53 7.31
N HIS A 35 24.35 13.35 8.34
CA HIS A 35 24.54 14.80 8.24
C HIS A 35 25.96 15.15 8.71
N GLU A 36 26.97 14.61 8.02
CA GLU A 36 28.38 14.84 8.35
C GLU A 36 28.75 16.34 8.28
N ASP A 37 28.09 17.12 7.42
CA ASP A 37 28.25 18.59 7.31
C ASP A 37 27.00 19.32 6.73
N THR A 38 27.08 20.63 6.56
CA THR A 38 26.00 21.46 5.98
C THR A 38 25.72 21.18 4.50
N PHE A 39 26.68 20.60 3.77
CA PHE A 39 26.56 20.25 2.35
C PHE A 39 25.99 18.84 2.13
N ALA A 40 26.06 17.96 3.14
CA ALA A 40 25.49 16.61 3.10
C ALA A 40 24.00 16.61 2.75
N GLY A 41 23.28 17.71 3.03
CA GLY A 41 21.90 17.90 2.62
C GLY A 41 21.67 17.93 1.10
N VAL A 42 22.70 18.18 0.29
CA VAL A 42 22.61 18.33 -1.18
C VAL A 42 23.65 17.52 -1.97
N ARG A 43 24.77 17.12 -1.35
CA ARG A 43 25.87 16.39 -2.00
C ARG A 43 25.81 14.90 -1.64
N PRO A 44 25.68 13.99 -2.62
CA PRO A 44 25.76 12.56 -2.38
C PRO A 44 27.20 12.12 -2.09
N HIS A 45 27.34 11.05 -1.31
CA HIS A 45 28.56 10.30 -1.12
C HIS A 45 28.96 9.56 -2.40
N SER A 46 30.25 9.22 -2.52
CA SER A 46 30.72 8.43 -3.66
C SER A 46 30.16 7.00 -3.60
N CYS A 47 29.81 6.42 -4.76
CA CYS A 47 29.26 5.06 -4.80
C CYS A 47 30.12 3.97 -4.16
N PRO A 48 31.48 3.98 -4.27
CA PRO A 48 32.31 3.04 -3.53
C PRO A 48 32.08 3.09 -2.01
N VAL A 49 31.94 4.30 -1.45
CA VAL A 49 31.68 4.49 -0.01
C VAL A 49 30.29 3.96 0.37
N VAL A 50 29.26 4.24 -0.44
CA VAL A 50 27.89 3.75 -0.19
C VAL A 50 27.84 2.22 -0.24
N LEU A 51 28.53 1.60 -1.22
CA LEU A 51 28.63 0.14 -1.35
C LEU A 51 29.41 -0.50 -0.19
N GLU A 52 30.52 0.12 0.22
CA GLU A 52 31.35 -0.38 1.33
C GLU A 52 30.61 -0.31 2.67
N ARG A 53 29.93 0.81 2.95
CA ARG A 53 29.19 1.01 4.20
C ARG A 53 27.83 0.29 4.24
N GLY A 54 27.25 0.00 3.07
CA GLY A 54 25.94 -0.63 2.95
C GLY A 54 24.76 0.25 3.37
N TYR A 55 24.94 1.57 3.43
CA TYR A 55 23.86 2.52 3.74
C TYR A 55 24.05 3.88 3.05
N GLY A 56 22.96 4.63 2.91
CA GLY A 56 22.96 6.00 2.36
C GLY A 56 21.58 6.65 2.38
N ASP A 57 21.51 7.95 2.07
CA ASP A 57 20.27 8.71 2.01
C ASP A 57 19.58 8.65 0.63
N CYS A 58 18.59 9.51 0.38
CA CYS A 58 17.85 9.54 -0.88
C CYS A 58 18.75 9.85 -2.10
N LYS A 59 19.70 10.76 -1.96
CA LYS A 59 20.60 11.17 -3.04
C LYS A 59 21.63 10.08 -3.30
N ASP A 60 22.17 9.48 -2.25
CA ASP A 60 23.13 8.37 -2.33
C ASP A 60 22.56 7.19 -3.11
N LYS A 61 21.34 6.77 -2.76
CA LYS A 61 20.67 5.63 -3.41
C LYS A 61 20.29 5.94 -4.86
N ALA A 62 19.81 7.15 -5.15
CA ALA A 62 19.51 7.57 -6.52
C ALA A 62 20.77 7.60 -7.41
N VAL A 63 21.88 8.20 -6.93
CA VAL A 63 23.14 8.25 -7.68
C VAL A 63 23.74 6.86 -7.86
N LEU A 64 23.69 5.99 -6.84
CA LEU A 64 24.15 4.62 -6.97
C LEU A 64 23.40 3.85 -8.06
N MET A 65 22.06 3.96 -8.09
CA MET A 65 21.24 3.35 -9.13
C MET A 65 21.60 3.87 -10.52
N ILE A 66 21.73 5.18 -10.69
CA ILE A 66 22.10 5.82 -11.97
C ILE A 66 23.47 5.35 -12.45
N LEU A 67 24.48 5.36 -11.58
CA LEU A 67 25.84 4.96 -11.98
C LEU A 67 25.96 3.46 -12.27
N LEU A 68 25.22 2.61 -11.57
CA LEU A 68 25.15 1.17 -11.92
C LEU A 68 24.50 0.96 -13.29
N ALA A 69 23.41 1.65 -13.59
CA ALA A 69 22.71 1.55 -14.87
C ALA A 69 23.54 2.11 -16.04
N ARG A 70 24.25 3.23 -15.82
CA ARG A 70 25.15 3.83 -16.80
C ARG A 70 26.25 2.88 -17.27
N GLU A 71 26.80 2.07 -16.36
CA GLU A 71 27.82 1.06 -16.71
C GLU A 71 27.27 -0.09 -17.58
N LEU A 72 25.94 -0.16 -17.74
CA LEU A 72 25.23 -1.10 -18.60
C LEU A 72 24.64 -0.43 -19.85
N GLY A 73 24.92 0.86 -20.06
CA GLY A 73 24.40 1.62 -21.20
C GLY A 73 22.92 2.02 -21.08
N ILE A 74 22.35 2.01 -19.87
CA ILE A 74 20.97 2.41 -19.60
C ILE A 74 20.95 3.86 -19.11
N ASP A 75 20.19 4.73 -19.77
CA ASP A 75 20.02 6.13 -19.37
C ASP A 75 19.08 6.20 -18.18
N LEU A 76 19.58 6.70 -17.04
CA LEU A 76 18.80 7.02 -15.86
C LEU A 76 19.18 8.43 -15.41
N ARG A 77 18.18 9.25 -15.06
CA ARG A 77 18.37 10.66 -14.72
C ARG A 77 18.08 10.93 -13.26
N PHE A 78 18.80 11.89 -12.70
CA PHE A 78 18.63 12.30 -11.33
C PHE A 78 17.40 13.20 -11.23
N ALA A 79 16.50 12.92 -10.28
CA ALA A 79 15.29 13.72 -10.11
C ALA A 79 15.18 14.16 -8.66
N ILE A 80 14.93 15.46 -8.45
CA ILE A 80 14.62 16.00 -7.13
C ILE A 80 13.18 16.47 -7.11
N LEU A 81 12.47 16.20 -6.02
CA LEU A 81 11.09 16.61 -5.86
C LEU A 81 10.84 17.21 -4.48
N ARG A 82 9.74 17.96 -4.41
CA ARG A 82 9.13 18.37 -3.15
C ARG A 82 7.96 17.42 -2.90
N THR A 83 8.03 16.65 -1.83
CA THR A 83 6.98 15.67 -1.51
C THR A 83 5.61 16.34 -1.43
N SER A 84 4.57 15.65 -1.87
CA SER A 84 3.23 16.21 -2.04
C SER A 84 2.65 16.79 -0.74
N GLY A 85 3.04 16.25 0.41
CA GLY A 85 2.69 16.79 1.74
C GLY A 85 3.31 18.16 2.06
N ALA A 86 4.44 18.51 1.44
CA ALA A 86 5.15 19.77 1.66
C ALA A 86 4.63 20.92 0.76
N GLY A 87 3.65 20.66 -0.10
CA GLY A 87 3.05 21.64 -1.01
C GLY A 87 3.74 21.69 -2.38
N ALA A 88 3.15 22.43 -3.32
CA ALA A 88 3.62 22.52 -4.70
C ALA A 88 4.95 23.29 -4.84
N VAL A 89 5.73 22.91 -5.85
CA VAL A 89 6.94 23.65 -6.27
C VAL A 89 6.52 24.94 -6.97
N ARG A 90 7.17 26.06 -6.61
CA ARG A 90 7.04 27.35 -7.32
C ARG A 90 8.13 27.43 -8.38
N ARG A 91 7.80 27.15 -9.65
CA ARG A 91 8.78 26.96 -10.75
C ARG A 91 9.57 28.24 -11.06
N GLU A 92 9.01 29.39 -10.70
CA GLU A 92 9.52 30.73 -10.97
C GLU A 92 10.45 31.24 -9.86
N VAL A 93 10.55 30.52 -8.74
CA VAL A 93 11.34 30.92 -7.57
C VAL A 93 12.61 30.06 -7.49
N PRO A 94 13.80 30.63 -7.76
CA PRO A 94 15.06 29.91 -7.70
C PRO A 94 15.55 29.79 -6.24
N ASN A 95 14.94 28.88 -5.48
CA ASN A 95 15.39 28.50 -4.12
C ASN A 95 15.37 26.98 -3.93
N GLN A 96 16.00 26.51 -2.86
CA GLN A 96 16.01 25.08 -2.51
C GLN A 96 14.63 24.67 -1.95
N GLN A 97 13.75 24.17 -2.82
CA GLN A 97 12.38 23.74 -2.48
C GLN A 97 12.25 22.22 -2.30
N PHE A 98 13.20 21.47 -2.82
CA PHE A 98 13.15 20.02 -2.91
C PHE A 98 13.64 19.37 -1.61
N ASN A 99 12.92 18.35 -1.14
CA ASN A 99 13.20 17.62 0.10
C ASN A 99 13.42 16.12 -0.13
N HIS A 100 13.34 15.65 -1.38
CA HIS A 100 13.56 14.25 -1.74
C HIS A 100 14.25 14.11 -3.10
N ALA A 101 14.95 12.98 -3.29
CA ALA A 101 15.66 12.65 -4.53
C ALA A 101 15.37 11.20 -4.94
N ILE A 102 15.06 11.01 -6.22
CA ILE A 102 14.67 9.74 -6.85
C ILE A 102 15.29 9.63 -8.24
N VAL A 103 14.88 8.62 -9.01
CA VAL A 103 15.39 8.35 -10.36
C VAL A 103 14.27 8.49 -11.39
N TYR A 104 14.57 9.16 -12.50
CA TYR A 104 13.73 9.16 -13.69
C TYR A 104 14.32 8.23 -14.75
N VAL A 105 13.50 7.33 -15.27
CA VAL A 105 13.81 6.44 -16.39
C VAL A 105 13.19 7.06 -17.64
N PRO A 106 13.95 7.68 -18.55
CA PRO A 106 13.42 8.18 -19.81
C PRO A 106 13.04 7.02 -20.75
N ALA A 107 12.15 7.33 -21.71
CA ALA A 107 11.88 6.44 -22.84
C ALA A 107 13.17 6.20 -23.64
N GLN A 108 13.48 4.94 -23.91
CA GLN A 108 14.72 4.46 -24.53
C GLN A 108 14.54 3.01 -25.00
N ASP A 109 15.57 2.38 -25.57
CA ASP A 109 15.47 0.99 -26.03
C ASP A 109 14.99 0.03 -24.92
N GLY A 110 13.81 -0.56 -25.14
CA GLY A 110 13.14 -1.47 -24.22
C GLY A 110 12.30 -0.80 -23.13
N ILE A 111 12.11 0.53 -23.20
CA ILE A 111 11.26 1.33 -22.30
C ILE A 111 10.45 2.32 -23.16
N ASP A 112 9.15 2.05 -23.33
CA ASP A 112 8.29 2.83 -24.25
C ASP A 112 7.95 4.23 -23.71
N GLU A 113 7.65 4.31 -22.41
CA GLU A 113 7.26 5.55 -21.74
C GLU A 113 8.17 5.82 -20.54
N GLY A 114 8.49 7.09 -20.32
CA GLY A 114 9.34 7.47 -19.19
C GLY A 114 8.58 7.40 -17.86
N TYR A 115 9.23 6.92 -16.81
CA TYR A 115 8.62 6.73 -15.50
C TYR A 115 9.59 7.04 -14.35
N PHE A 116 9.04 7.17 -13.14
CA PHE A 116 9.82 7.43 -11.94
C PHE A 116 10.01 6.17 -11.10
N VAL A 117 11.17 6.05 -10.47
CA VAL A 117 11.51 4.99 -9.53
C VAL A 117 12.11 5.61 -8.28
N ASP A 118 11.60 5.19 -7.11
CA ASP A 118 12.13 5.58 -5.82
C ASP A 118 12.78 4.38 -5.10
N PRO A 119 14.12 4.27 -5.06
CA PRO A 119 14.82 3.20 -4.36
C PRO A 119 14.91 3.42 -2.84
N THR A 120 14.34 4.49 -2.30
CA THR A 120 14.56 4.92 -0.91
C THR A 120 13.66 4.24 0.11
N THR A 121 12.50 3.73 -0.32
CA THR A 121 11.54 3.11 0.59
C THR A 121 11.86 1.65 0.80
N ASP A 122 12.24 1.33 2.02
CA ASP A 122 12.45 -0.03 2.45
C ASP A 122 11.12 -0.82 2.47
N GLY A 123 11.12 -1.98 1.83
CA GLY A 123 10.00 -2.90 1.74
C GLY A 123 8.82 -2.44 0.87
N LEU A 124 8.96 -1.38 0.07
CA LEU A 124 7.93 -1.04 -0.92
C LEU A 124 8.05 -1.96 -2.13
N ASP A 125 6.91 -2.49 -2.58
CA ASP A 125 6.86 -3.38 -3.73
C ASP A 125 7.44 -2.71 -4.99
N MET A 126 8.16 -3.49 -5.79
CA MET A 126 8.67 -3.07 -7.08
C MET A 126 7.52 -2.66 -7.99
N GLY A 127 7.70 -1.53 -8.66
CA GLY A 127 6.64 -0.89 -9.45
C GLY A 127 5.68 -0.01 -8.65
N ASN A 128 5.70 -0.02 -7.32
CA ASN A 128 5.02 0.98 -6.51
C ASN A 128 5.93 2.19 -6.26
N LEU A 129 5.39 3.39 -6.42
CA LEU A 129 6.07 4.64 -6.05
C LEU A 129 5.61 5.07 -4.65
N ARG A 130 6.52 5.70 -3.90
CA ARG A 130 6.24 6.20 -2.55
C ARG A 130 5.03 7.16 -2.56
N ALA A 131 4.20 7.07 -1.54
CA ALA A 131 2.90 7.73 -1.51
C ALA A 131 2.97 9.26 -1.62
N ASP A 132 4.01 9.87 -1.10
CA ASP A 132 4.26 11.31 -1.09
C ASP A 132 5.12 11.79 -2.27
N ASP A 133 5.51 10.90 -3.18
CA ASP A 133 6.11 11.25 -4.47
C ASP A 133 5.03 11.37 -5.56
N GLN A 134 4.00 10.53 -5.49
CA GLN A 134 2.88 10.56 -6.43
C GLN A 134 2.14 11.91 -6.37
N GLY A 135 1.83 12.46 -7.55
CA GLY A 135 1.20 13.78 -7.69
C GLY A 135 2.12 14.97 -7.44
N ALA A 136 3.42 14.75 -7.16
CA ALA A 136 4.39 15.84 -7.02
C ALA A 136 4.92 16.29 -8.38
N THR A 137 5.62 17.43 -8.40
CA THR A 137 6.43 17.86 -9.55
C THR A 137 7.91 17.62 -9.22
N ALA A 138 8.61 16.90 -10.09
CA ALA A 138 10.04 16.68 -10.02
C ALA A 138 10.79 17.61 -10.98
N LEU A 139 11.99 18.04 -10.58
CA LEU A 139 12.99 18.60 -11.47
C LEU A 139 13.97 17.49 -11.84
N VAL A 140 13.92 17.07 -13.10
CA VAL A 140 14.80 16.05 -13.67
C VAL A 140 16.04 16.73 -14.23
N LEU A 141 17.21 16.22 -13.87
CA LEU A 141 18.52 16.72 -14.24
C LEU A 141 19.23 15.64 -15.06
N ASP A 142 19.72 16.00 -16.25
CA ASP A 142 20.68 15.19 -16.99
C ASP A 142 22.11 15.63 -16.59
N PRO A 143 22.84 14.82 -15.81
CA PRO A 143 24.19 15.17 -15.38
C PRO A 143 25.22 15.14 -16.52
N GLY A 144 24.92 14.52 -17.67
CA GLY A 144 25.81 14.45 -18.82
C GLY A 144 25.77 15.71 -19.68
N SER A 145 24.57 16.20 -20.00
CA SER A 145 24.38 17.40 -20.82
C SER A 145 24.23 18.70 -20.02
N GLY A 146 23.84 18.60 -18.74
CA GLY A 146 23.43 19.75 -17.93
C GLY A 146 22.00 20.22 -18.21
N GLU A 147 21.26 19.52 -19.07
CA GLU A 147 19.85 19.81 -19.31
C GLU A 147 18.99 19.49 -18.09
N TRP A 148 17.88 20.22 -17.95
CA TRP A 148 16.92 20.00 -16.89
C TRP A 148 15.50 20.31 -17.37
N ALA A 149 14.53 19.61 -16.79
CA ALA A 149 13.12 19.83 -17.07
C ALA A 149 12.25 19.51 -15.86
N PHE A 150 11.13 20.21 -15.73
CA PHE A 150 10.08 19.84 -14.78
C PHE A 150 9.21 18.73 -15.36
N HIS A 151 8.94 17.72 -14.56
CA HIS A 151 8.07 16.60 -14.90
C HIS A 151 7.07 16.39 -13.76
N ASP A 152 5.79 16.26 -14.09
CA ASP A 152 4.78 15.90 -13.11
C ASP A 152 4.77 14.38 -12.92
N ILE A 153 4.74 13.94 -11.66
CA ILE A 153 4.67 12.53 -11.29
C ILE A 153 3.20 12.13 -11.23
N ALA A 154 2.77 11.26 -12.14
CA ALA A 154 1.41 10.76 -12.16
C ALA A 154 1.06 9.96 -10.89
N TRP A 155 -0.23 9.98 -10.52
CA TRP A 155 -0.77 9.02 -9.57
C TRP A 155 -0.78 7.64 -10.19
N GLN A 156 -0.32 6.63 -9.46
CA GLN A 156 -0.39 5.25 -9.92
C GLN A 156 -1.83 4.75 -9.82
N PRO A 157 -2.27 3.89 -10.76
CA PRO A 157 -3.63 3.36 -10.73
C PRO A 157 -3.89 2.50 -9.49
N ALA A 158 -5.16 2.47 -9.07
CA ALA A 158 -5.62 1.85 -7.83
C ALA A 158 -5.40 0.33 -7.75
N ASP A 159 -5.13 -0.34 -8.87
CA ASP A 159 -4.90 -1.78 -8.95
C ASP A 159 -3.44 -2.18 -8.66
N ILE A 160 -2.50 -1.23 -8.59
CA ILE A 160 -1.11 -1.47 -8.19
C ILE A 160 -0.94 -1.46 -6.67
N THR A 161 -1.79 -0.73 -5.93
CA THR A 161 -1.81 -0.73 -4.46
C THR A 161 -3.09 -1.39 -3.96
N TYR A 162 -2.99 -2.55 -3.32
CA TYR A 162 -4.19 -3.28 -2.89
C TYR A 162 -4.06 -4.09 -1.61
N TYR A 163 -5.24 -4.36 -1.02
CA TYR A 163 -5.41 -5.32 0.06
C TYR A 163 -6.63 -6.22 -0.23
N ARG A 164 -6.35 -7.48 -0.57
CA ARG A 164 -7.37 -8.47 -0.94
C ARG A 164 -7.35 -9.62 0.06
N CYS A 165 -8.50 -10.01 0.59
CA CYS A 165 -8.63 -11.14 1.51
C CYS A 165 -9.80 -12.04 1.13
N ASP A 166 -9.55 -13.34 1.20
CA ASP A 166 -10.58 -14.38 1.24
C ASP A 166 -10.60 -14.94 2.67
N ILE A 167 -11.79 -15.02 3.27
CA ILE A 167 -11.98 -15.35 4.69
C ILE A 167 -13.09 -16.39 4.81
N ASP A 168 -12.78 -17.53 5.40
CA ASP A 168 -13.75 -18.58 5.70
C ASP A 168 -14.02 -18.61 7.20
N VAL A 169 -15.27 -18.35 7.59
CA VAL A 169 -15.74 -18.31 8.97
C VAL A 169 -16.63 -19.53 9.23
N SER A 170 -16.28 -20.32 10.24
CA SER A 170 -17.06 -21.47 10.68
C SER A 170 -17.64 -21.22 12.08
N VAL A 171 -18.97 -21.19 12.19
CA VAL A 171 -19.68 -21.16 13.46
C VAL A 171 -20.05 -22.59 13.84
N THR A 172 -19.55 -23.07 14.98
CA THR A 172 -19.74 -24.46 15.43
C THR A 172 -20.73 -24.61 16.58
N GLY A 173 -21.15 -23.50 17.19
CA GLY A 173 -22.15 -23.44 18.26
C GLY A 173 -22.41 -22.00 18.69
N GLU A 174 -23.21 -21.80 19.74
CA GLU A 174 -23.64 -20.47 20.22
C GLU A 174 -22.49 -19.54 20.62
N GLU A 175 -21.38 -20.10 21.12
CA GLU A 175 -20.23 -19.34 21.63
C GLU A 175 -18.92 -19.66 20.88
N ALA A 176 -19.01 -20.43 19.80
CA ALA A 176 -17.85 -21.02 19.13
C ALA A 176 -17.80 -20.63 17.65
N ALA A 177 -16.81 -19.80 17.30
CA ALA A 177 -16.53 -19.45 15.92
C ALA A 177 -15.02 -19.39 15.66
N SER A 178 -14.62 -19.82 14.47
CA SER A 178 -13.24 -19.74 13.97
C SER A 178 -13.23 -19.13 12.58
N ALA A 179 -12.09 -18.56 12.19
CA ALA A 179 -11.90 -18.05 10.83
C ALA A 179 -10.53 -18.43 10.28
N ALA A 180 -10.49 -18.83 9.01
CA ALA A 180 -9.27 -18.95 8.23
C ALA A 180 -9.20 -17.80 7.24
N THR A 181 -8.03 -17.18 7.11
CA THR A 181 -7.82 -15.99 6.26
C THR A 181 -6.67 -16.24 5.29
N ASP A 182 -6.81 -15.76 4.05
CA ASP A 182 -5.74 -15.68 3.06
C ASP A 182 -5.77 -14.29 2.42
N CYS A 183 -4.77 -13.48 2.74
CA CYS A 183 -4.70 -12.08 2.38
C CYS A 183 -3.48 -11.79 1.51
N ARG A 184 -3.69 -11.13 0.36
CA ARG A 184 -2.65 -10.58 -0.50
C ARG A 184 -2.57 -9.07 -0.39
N ILE A 185 -1.37 -8.57 -0.10
CA ILE A 185 -1.14 -7.17 0.26
C ILE A 185 0.00 -6.61 -0.58
N ARG A 186 -0.22 -5.48 -1.24
CA ARG A 186 0.76 -4.79 -2.07
C ARG A 186 0.74 -3.28 -1.83
N GLY A 187 1.91 -2.64 -1.87
CA GLY A 187 2.08 -1.19 -1.77
C GLY A 187 2.31 -0.72 -0.34
N THR A 188 1.72 0.42 0.05
CA THR A 188 2.05 1.10 1.31
C THR A 188 1.81 0.24 2.56
N VAL A 189 0.71 -0.53 2.59
CA VAL A 189 0.42 -1.43 3.72
C VAL A 189 1.43 -2.59 3.77
N ALA A 190 1.78 -3.16 2.62
CA ALA A 190 2.81 -4.21 2.56
C ALA A 190 4.14 -3.69 3.08
N SER A 191 4.62 -2.53 2.63
CA SER A 191 5.83 -1.88 3.16
C SER A 191 5.79 -1.66 4.66
N MET A 192 4.63 -1.25 5.22
CA MET A 192 4.46 -1.14 6.66
C MET A 192 4.65 -2.49 7.36
N PHE A 193 4.06 -3.56 6.83
CA PHE A 193 4.18 -4.91 7.38
C PHE A 193 5.61 -5.46 7.26
N ARG A 194 6.25 -5.34 6.09
CA ARG A 194 7.66 -5.74 5.89
C ARG A 194 8.57 -5.11 6.94
N ARG A 195 8.40 -3.82 7.22
CA ARG A 195 9.20 -3.12 8.25
C ARG A 195 8.83 -3.52 9.68
N ALA A 196 7.53 -3.63 9.98
CA ALA A 196 7.07 -3.89 11.33
C ALA A 196 7.31 -5.34 11.78
N MET A 197 7.26 -6.30 10.85
CA MET A 197 7.34 -7.73 11.16
C MET A 197 8.77 -8.30 11.10
N ARG A 198 9.80 -7.48 10.88
CA ARG A 198 11.22 -7.91 11.01
C ARG A 198 11.61 -8.35 12.42
N ASN A 199 10.85 -7.92 13.41
CA ASN A 199 10.99 -8.33 14.79
C ASN A 199 9.78 -9.20 15.15
N GLU A 200 10.00 -10.41 15.65
CA GLU A 200 8.92 -11.39 15.85
C GLU A 200 7.86 -10.93 16.87
N GLU A 201 8.26 -10.30 17.98
CA GLU A 201 7.32 -9.77 18.98
C GLU A 201 6.40 -8.71 18.35
N ARG A 202 6.99 -7.83 17.53
CA ARG A 202 6.22 -6.83 16.77
C ARG A 202 5.39 -7.48 15.67
N ALA A 203 5.84 -8.59 15.09
CA ALA A 203 5.10 -9.35 14.10
C ALA A 203 3.82 -9.95 14.69
N ASP A 204 3.91 -10.56 15.87
CA ASP A 204 2.75 -11.07 16.61
C ASP A 204 1.76 -9.96 16.94
N GLN A 205 2.25 -8.81 17.40
CA GLN A 205 1.39 -7.65 17.65
C GLN A 205 0.69 -7.15 16.38
N VAL A 206 1.36 -7.15 15.23
CA VAL A 206 0.77 -6.80 13.93
C VAL A 206 -0.33 -7.80 13.57
N ARG A 207 -0.06 -9.11 13.61
CA ARG A 207 -1.03 -10.16 13.30
C ARG A 207 -2.25 -10.07 14.22
N GLN A 208 -2.02 -9.86 15.52
CA GLN A 208 -3.09 -9.68 16.50
C GLN A 208 -3.93 -8.42 16.26
N ASN A 209 -3.31 -7.32 15.81
CA ASN A 209 -4.03 -6.11 15.42
C ASN A 209 -4.86 -6.33 14.14
N VAL A 210 -4.34 -7.08 13.18
CA VAL A 210 -5.10 -7.46 11.97
C VAL A 210 -6.29 -8.34 12.34
N ALA A 211 -6.07 -9.37 13.17
CA ALA A 211 -7.14 -10.23 13.67
C ALA A 211 -8.24 -9.44 14.38
N HIS A 212 -7.87 -8.53 15.29
CA HIS A 212 -8.82 -7.65 15.98
C HIS A 212 -9.58 -6.72 15.03
N ALA A 213 -8.92 -6.19 13.99
CA ALA A 213 -9.54 -5.33 13.00
C ALA A 213 -10.53 -6.08 12.09
N MET A 214 -10.30 -7.38 11.85
CA MET A 214 -11.24 -8.26 11.14
C MET A 214 -12.43 -8.62 12.04
N PHE A 215 -12.15 -9.14 13.23
CA PHE A 215 -13.13 -9.62 14.18
C PHE A 215 -12.79 -9.08 15.56
N ALA A 216 -13.65 -8.21 16.11
CA ALA A 216 -13.39 -7.56 17.37
C ALA A 216 -13.15 -8.58 18.49
N GLY A 217 -11.97 -8.51 19.12
CA GLY A 217 -11.54 -9.41 20.19
C GLY A 217 -10.97 -10.76 19.75
N ALA A 218 -10.90 -11.05 18.45
CA ALA A 218 -10.36 -12.31 17.95
C ALA A 218 -8.89 -12.48 18.30
N SER A 219 -8.45 -13.71 18.53
CA SER A 219 -7.05 -14.07 18.76
C SER A 219 -6.49 -14.91 17.63
N VAL A 220 -5.20 -14.75 17.35
CA VAL A 220 -4.49 -15.55 16.36
C VAL A 220 -4.20 -16.93 16.96
N THR A 221 -4.62 -18.00 16.28
CA THR A 221 -4.32 -19.39 16.69
C THR A 221 -3.13 -19.94 15.93
N GLU A 222 -3.00 -19.59 14.65
CA GLU A 222 -1.86 -19.92 13.81
C GLU A 222 -1.69 -18.84 12.73
N SER A 223 -0.46 -18.68 12.23
CA SER A 223 -0.19 -17.70 11.18
C SER A 223 1.05 -18.05 10.39
N GLU A 224 1.01 -17.72 9.10
CA GLU A 224 2.13 -17.83 8.18
C GLU A 224 2.15 -16.58 7.28
N THR A 225 3.33 -16.04 7.05
CA THR A 225 3.53 -14.91 6.14
C THR A 225 4.58 -15.26 5.09
N GLU A 226 4.17 -15.33 3.84
CA GLU A 226 5.06 -15.52 2.69
C GLU A 226 5.48 -14.16 2.11
N HIS A 227 6.64 -14.14 1.44
CA HIS A 227 7.16 -12.98 0.71
C HIS A 227 7.37 -11.72 1.57
N LEU A 228 7.59 -11.89 2.88
CA LEU A 228 7.80 -10.77 3.80
C LEU A 228 9.05 -9.94 3.46
N ASP A 229 10.12 -10.59 2.98
CA ASP A 229 11.37 -9.95 2.55
C ASP A 229 11.49 -9.83 1.02
N ASP A 230 10.44 -10.20 0.27
CA ASP A 230 10.41 -10.03 -1.18
C ASP A 230 9.60 -8.79 -1.55
N ILE A 231 10.17 -7.93 -2.37
CA ILE A 231 9.49 -6.73 -2.90
C ILE A 231 8.97 -6.94 -4.32
N VAL A 232 9.23 -8.08 -4.95
CA VAL A 232 8.68 -8.42 -6.28
C VAL A 232 7.31 -9.05 -6.12
N GLU A 233 7.22 -10.08 -5.26
CA GLU A 233 5.97 -10.73 -4.94
C GLU A 233 5.22 -9.99 -3.81
N PRO A 234 3.88 -9.81 -3.93
CA PRO A 234 3.06 -9.28 -2.84
C PRO A 234 3.15 -10.15 -1.59
N ILE A 235 3.02 -9.54 -0.41
CA ILE A 235 2.88 -10.29 0.84
C ILE A 235 1.64 -11.18 0.74
N ARG A 236 1.78 -12.45 1.13
CA ARG A 236 0.65 -13.34 1.40
C ARG A 236 0.63 -13.71 2.87
N MET A 237 -0.43 -13.30 3.57
CA MET A 237 -0.61 -13.54 5.00
C MET A 237 -1.77 -14.50 5.20
N ARG A 238 -1.49 -15.67 5.76
CA ARG A 238 -2.48 -16.68 6.12
C ARG A 238 -2.58 -16.77 7.64
N MET A 239 -3.80 -16.71 8.19
CA MET A 239 -4.02 -16.81 9.64
C MET A 239 -5.24 -17.66 9.95
N GLY A 240 -5.10 -18.51 10.97
CA GLY A 240 -6.22 -19.10 11.70
C GLY A 240 -6.54 -18.22 12.91
N LEU A 241 -7.82 -17.95 13.13
CA LEU A 241 -8.32 -17.05 14.16
C LEU A 241 -9.38 -17.75 15.01
N ASN A 242 -9.33 -17.51 16.32
CA ASN A 242 -10.52 -17.68 17.17
C ASN A 242 -11.37 -16.42 17.05
N ALA A 243 -12.55 -16.54 16.45
CA ALA A 243 -13.48 -15.44 16.18
C ALA A 243 -14.73 -15.48 17.09
N SER A 244 -14.72 -16.29 18.14
CA SER A 244 -15.86 -16.44 19.07
C SER A 244 -16.33 -15.11 19.65
N SER A 245 -15.42 -14.20 19.98
CA SER A 245 -15.76 -12.88 20.55
C SER A 245 -16.57 -11.99 19.60
N ALA A 246 -16.54 -12.26 18.29
CA ALA A 246 -17.29 -11.53 17.29
C ALA A 246 -18.69 -12.10 17.04
N LEU A 247 -19.01 -13.27 17.62
CA LEU A 247 -20.34 -13.87 17.60
C LEU A 247 -21.14 -13.36 18.80
N VAL A 248 -22.10 -12.49 18.56
CA VAL A 248 -22.85 -11.81 19.62
C VAL A 248 -24.29 -12.30 19.65
N ALA A 249 -24.73 -12.82 20.80
CA ALA A 249 -26.12 -13.21 21.02
C ALA A 249 -27.04 -11.98 21.16
N HIS A 250 -28.22 -12.05 20.53
CA HIS A 250 -29.26 -11.03 20.59
C HIS A 250 -30.64 -11.70 20.65
N GLY A 251 -31.06 -12.07 21.87
CA GLY A 251 -32.26 -12.88 22.06
C GLY A 251 -31.99 -14.32 21.65
N SER A 252 -32.82 -14.87 20.73
CA SER A 252 -32.62 -16.21 20.16
C SER A 252 -31.73 -16.22 18.92
N GLU A 253 -31.29 -15.05 18.42
CA GLU A 253 -30.44 -14.93 17.25
C GLU A 253 -28.99 -14.69 17.67
N HIS A 254 -28.05 -15.10 16.83
CA HIS A 254 -26.65 -14.70 16.94
C HIS A 254 -26.24 -13.85 15.74
N ARG A 255 -25.34 -12.89 15.94
CA ARG A 255 -24.94 -11.93 14.91
C ARG A 255 -23.43 -11.85 14.83
N MET A 256 -22.91 -11.75 13.61
CA MET A 256 -21.50 -11.48 13.37
C MET A 256 -21.37 -10.41 12.29
N ARG A 257 -20.53 -9.41 12.58
CA ARG A 257 -20.23 -8.35 11.62
C ARG A 257 -19.38 -8.88 10.47
N VAL A 258 -19.64 -8.38 9.28
CA VAL A 258 -18.78 -8.67 8.13
C VAL A 258 -17.53 -7.78 8.23
N PRO A 259 -16.31 -8.35 8.22
CA PRO A 259 -15.08 -7.56 8.26
C PRO A 259 -15.02 -6.63 7.05
N ALA A 260 -14.87 -5.33 7.32
CA ALA A 260 -14.75 -4.29 6.31
C ALA A 260 -13.82 -3.19 6.84
N PRO A 261 -12.49 -3.31 6.69
CA PRO A 261 -11.53 -2.40 7.32
C PRO A 261 -11.41 -1.03 6.61
N PHE A 262 -12.45 -0.60 5.90
CA PHE A 262 -12.49 0.69 5.24
C PHE A 262 -12.79 1.76 6.27
N ALA A 263 -11.79 2.56 6.63
CA ALA A 263 -11.93 3.62 7.63
C ALA A 263 -12.69 4.87 7.11
N LEU A 264 -13.71 4.70 6.25
CA LEU A 264 -14.49 5.81 5.67
C LEU A 264 -15.09 6.72 6.75
N GLY A 265 -15.55 6.15 7.86
CA GLY A 265 -16.05 6.94 9.00
C GLY A 265 -15.00 7.92 9.55
N SER A 266 -13.73 7.50 9.64
CA SER A 266 -12.64 8.36 10.15
C SER A 266 -12.37 9.59 9.28
N LEU A 267 -12.65 9.52 7.98
CA LEU A 267 -12.50 10.61 7.01
C LEU A 267 -13.61 11.68 7.12
N THR A 268 -14.68 11.37 7.85
CA THR A 268 -15.91 12.20 7.94
C THR A 268 -16.11 12.87 9.29
N ARG A 269 -15.06 12.87 10.15
CA ARG A 269 -15.11 13.41 11.52
C ARG A 269 -15.47 14.89 11.59
N LEU A 270 -15.01 15.69 10.63
CA LEU A 270 -15.35 17.11 10.56
C LEU A 270 -16.68 17.30 9.83
N GLU A 271 -17.50 18.24 10.28
CA GLU A 271 -18.72 18.62 9.54
C GLU A 271 -18.35 19.44 8.29
N ARG A 272 -17.38 20.34 8.42
CA ARG A 272 -16.91 21.24 7.36
C ARG A 272 -15.40 21.31 7.36
N ARG A 273 -14.81 21.65 6.22
CA ARG A 273 -13.36 21.82 6.07
C ARG A 273 -13.03 23.18 5.48
N ARG A 274 -11.89 23.72 5.88
CA ARG A 274 -11.26 24.92 5.28
C ARG A 274 -10.07 24.57 4.40
N THR A 275 -9.57 23.34 4.51
CA THR A 275 -8.45 22.81 3.73
C THR A 275 -8.86 21.48 3.11
N PRO A 276 -8.26 21.09 1.97
CA PRO A 276 -8.55 19.80 1.34
C PRO A 276 -8.44 18.62 2.31
N LEU A 277 -9.27 17.60 2.12
CA LEU A 277 -9.07 16.30 2.77
C LEU A 277 -8.12 15.50 1.88
N ARG A 278 -6.90 15.22 2.38
CA ARG A 278 -5.97 14.32 1.72
C ARG A 278 -6.38 12.87 2.00
N LEU A 279 -6.63 12.10 0.94
CA LEU A 279 -6.98 10.68 1.00
C LEU A 279 -5.75 9.77 0.83
N GLY A 280 -4.71 10.26 0.13
CA GLY A 280 -3.48 9.51 -0.13
C GLY A 280 -3.45 8.89 -1.52
N VAL A 281 -2.66 7.84 -1.71
CA VAL A 281 -2.57 7.12 -3.00
C VAL A 281 -3.89 6.46 -3.39
N LEU A 282 -4.06 6.25 -4.68
CA LEU A 282 -5.16 5.45 -5.21
C LEU A 282 -4.92 3.98 -4.81
N ASP A 283 -5.97 3.34 -4.29
CA ASP A 283 -5.91 1.98 -3.78
C ASP A 283 -7.20 1.21 -4.06
N SER A 284 -7.10 -0.11 -4.05
CA SER A 284 -8.23 -1.02 -4.19
C SER A 284 -8.21 -2.12 -3.14
N SER A 285 -9.39 -2.58 -2.75
CA SER A 285 -9.53 -3.63 -1.75
C SER A 285 -10.70 -4.54 -2.06
N ARG A 286 -10.55 -5.83 -1.79
CA ARG A 286 -11.59 -6.86 -1.95
C ARG A 286 -11.60 -7.77 -0.74
N TRP A 287 -12.74 -7.90 -0.12
CA TRP A 287 -12.95 -8.73 1.07
C TRP A 287 -14.07 -9.70 0.77
N ALA A 288 -13.74 -10.97 0.56
CA ALA A 288 -14.71 -12.04 0.34
C ALA A 288 -14.78 -12.90 1.59
N VAL A 289 -15.94 -12.91 2.25
CA VAL A 289 -16.14 -13.58 3.52
C VAL A 289 -17.22 -14.64 3.35
N THR A 290 -16.86 -15.89 3.57
CA THR A 290 -17.77 -17.03 3.56
C THR A 290 -18.08 -17.42 4.99
N PHE A 291 -19.35 -17.39 5.38
CA PHE A 291 -19.83 -17.85 6.67
C PHE A 291 -20.51 -19.22 6.51
N GLU A 292 -20.20 -20.15 7.41
CA GLU A 292 -20.89 -21.42 7.54
C GLU A 292 -21.55 -21.55 8.93
N ALA A 293 -22.85 -21.81 8.95
CA ALA A 293 -23.61 -22.11 10.18
C ALA A 293 -23.35 -23.56 10.69
N PRO A 294 -23.57 -23.91 11.97
CA PRO A 294 -23.42 -25.28 12.48
C PRO A 294 -24.54 -26.19 11.98
N ARG A 295 -24.35 -27.51 11.92
CA ARG A 295 -25.32 -28.47 11.31
C ARG A 295 -26.76 -28.36 11.82
N THR A 296 -26.93 -27.98 13.08
CA THR A 296 -28.21 -27.79 13.75
C THR A 296 -28.85 -26.44 13.47
N GLY A 297 -28.07 -25.46 13.01
CA GLY A 297 -28.49 -24.09 12.78
C GLY A 297 -28.48 -23.69 11.31
N ARG A 298 -28.83 -22.42 11.07
CA ARG A 298 -28.90 -21.81 9.74
C ARG A 298 -28.57 -20.32 9.78
N ILE A 299 -28.25 -19.77 8.62
CA ILE A 299 -28.15 -18.32 8.41
C ILE A 299 -29.54 -17.82 8.00
N THR A 300 -30.12 -16.92 8.79
CA THR A 300 -31.47 -16.38 8.56
C THR A 300 -31.45 -15.09 7.78
N ARG A 301 -30.39 -14.29 7.93
CA ARG A 301 -30.24 -13.01 7.25
C ARG A 301 -28.79 -12.77 6.86
N VAL A 302 -28.62 -12.24 5.66
CA VAL A 302 -27.34 -11.68 5.19
C VAL A 302 -27.54 -10.19 4.92
N PRO A 303 -26.48 -9.38 5.02
CA PRO A 303 -26.54 -7.97 4.65
C PRO A 303 -27.03 -7.76 3.22
N GLU A 304 -27.84 -6.74 2.96
CA GLU A 304 -28.34 -6.46 1.61
C GLU A 304 -27.23 -5.98 0.67
N ASP A 305 -27.41 -6.21 -0.63
CA ASP A 305 -26.54 -5.65 -1.65
C ASP A 305 -26.63 -4.13 -1.68
N PHE A 306 -25.49 -3.48 -1.91
CA PHE A 306 -25.50 -2.05 -2.21
C PHE A 306 -24.34 -1.66 -3.11
N THR A 307 -24.46 -0.48 -3.71
CA THR A 307 -23.36 0.18 -4.42
C THR A 307 -23.48 1.68 -4.14
N ILE A 308 -22.37 2.28 -3.74
CA ILE A 308 -22.21 3.73 -3.63
C ILE A 308 -21.10 4.13 -4.59
N GLU A 309 -21.46 5.02 -5.51
CA GLU A 309 -20.56 5.64 -6.46
C GLU A 309 -20.40 7.11 -6.11
N HIS A 310 -19.16 7.55 -6.09
CA HIS A 310 -18.75 8.93 -5.91
C HIS A 310 -17.51 9.16 -6.77
N ASP A 311 -17.26 10.39 -7.22
CA ASP A 311 -16.15 10.72 -8.14
C ASP A 311 -14.77 10.24 -7.62
N CYS A 312 -14.63 10.17 -6.31
CA CYS A 312 -13.40 9.81 -5.62
C CYS A 312 -13.34 8.41 -5.03
N PHE A 313 -14.47 7.69 -4.95
CA PHE A 313 -14.46 6.32 -4.47
C PHE A 313 -15.69 5.55 -4.92
N ARG A 314 -15.51 4.24 -5.01
CA ARG A 314 -16.60 3.28 -5.15
C ARG A 314 -16.55 2.29 -4.00
N VAL A 315 -17.71 1.93 -3.47
CA VAL A 315 -17.85 0.80 -2.56
C VAL A 315 -19.10 0.00 -2.91
N ALA A 316 -18.96 -1.32 -2.96
CA ALA A 316 -20.06 -2.21 -3.26
C ALA A 316 -20.01 -3.44 -2.36
N ARG A 317 -21.18 -3.94 -1.99
CA ARG A 317 -21.35 -5.23 -1.32
C ARG A 317 -22.26 -6.12 -2.13
N ARG A 318 -21.88 -7.39 -2.26
CA ARG A 318 -22.67 -8.48 -2.82
C ARG A 318 -22.79 -9.59 -1.81
N SER A 319 -24.01 -10.03 -1.53
CA SER A 319 -24.31 -11.09 -0.58
C SER A 319 -25.05 -12.22 -1.27
N GLN A 320 -24.68 -13.46 -0.95
CA GLN A 320 -25.34 -14.64 -1.46
C GLN A 320 -25.53 -15.64 -0.33
N LEU A 321 -26.78 -16.06 -0.10
CA LEU A 321 -27.12 -17.13 0.84
C LEU A 321 -27.49 -18.40 0.08
N ARG A 322 -26.83 -19.51 0.38
CA ARG A 322 -27.08 -20.84 -0.19
C ARG A 322 -27.09 -21.88 0.91
N GLY A 323 -28.29 -22.30 1.33
CA GLY A 323 -28.46 -23.27 2.42
C GLY A 323 -27.87 -22.75 3.73
N ARG A 324 -26.76 -23.35 4.16
CA ARG A 324 -26.05 -23.03 5.42
C ARG A 324 -24.86 -22.10 5.24
N THR A 325 -24.57 -21.72 3.99
CA THR A 325 -23.39 -20.94 3.63
C THR A 325 -23.83 -19.58 3.11
N ALA A 326 -23.20 -18.52 3.59
CA ALA A 326 -23.37 -17.17 3.07
C ALA A 326 -22.02 -16.62 2.61
N THR A 327 -21.96 -16.08 1.39
CA THR A 327 -20.78 -15.36 0.91
C THR A 327 -21.11 -13.88 0.81
N VAL A 328 -20.32 -13.04 1.48
CA VAL A 328 -20.42 -11.59 1.41
C VAL A 328 -19.11 -11.05 0.84
N THR A 329 -19.18 -10.42 -0.33
CA THR A 329 -18.03 -9.76 -0.96
C THR A 329 -18.20 -8.26 -0.86
N VAL A 330 -17.19 -7.57 -0.33
CA VAL A 330 -17.11 -6.11 -0.29
C VAL A 330 -15.91 -5.64 -1.09
N GLU A 331 -16.15 -4.73 -2.03
CA GLU A 331 -15.13 -4.14 -2.88
C GLU A 331 -15.09 -2.62 -2.65
N TYR A 332 -13.87 -2.08 -2.59
CA TYR A 332 -13.61 -0.64 -2.46
C TYR A 332 -12.52 -0.23 -3.45
N SER A 333 -12.68 0.94 -4.07
CA SER A 333 -11.63 1.59 -4.84
C SER A 333 -11.62 3.09 -4.57
N ARG A 334 -10.43 3.65 -4.36
CA ARG A 334 -10.20 5.10 -4.34
C ARG A 334 -9.73 5.56 -5.70
N SER A 335 -10.33 6.64 -6.20
CA SER A 335 -10.10 7.15 -7.55
C SER A 335 -9.60 8.60 -7.57
N CYS A 336 -9.50 9.25 -6.40
CA CYS A 336 -8.84 10.55 -6.29
C CYS A 336 -7.98 10.64 -5.02
N PRO A 337 -6.93 11.49 -5.02
CA PRO A 337 -6.02 11.61 -3.90
C PRO A 337 -6.47 12.60 -2.82
N GLU A 338 -7.41 13.48 -3.14
CA GLU A 338 -7.91 14.50 -2.22
C GLU A 338 -9.31 15.01 -2.58
N ILE A 339 -9.98 15.59 -1.58
CA ILE A 339 -11.29 16.24 -1.73
C ILE A 339 -11.15 17.73 -1.40
N ALA A 340 -11.55 18.59 -2.33
CA ALA A 340 -11.63 20.03 -2.12
C ALA A 340 -12.68 20.39 -1.04
N PRO A 341 -12.50 21.50 -0.28
CA PRO A 341 -13.45 21.93 0.74
C PRO A 341 -14.91 22.01 0.26
N GLU A 342 -15.12 22.43 -0.98
CA GLU A 342 -16.43 22.63 -1.61
C GLU A 342 -17.11 21.30 -1.96
N ALA A 343 -16.31 20.28 -2.33
CA ALA A 343 -16.80 18.92 -2.62
C ALA A 343 -16.97 18.06 -1.34
N TYR A 344 -16.38 18.49 -0.21
CA TYR A 344 -16.37 17.72 1.02
C TYR A 344 -17.77 17.38 1.58
N PRO A 345 -18.80 18.26 1.57
CA PRO A 345 -20.12 17.91 2.09
C PRO A 345 -20.77 16.72 1.37
N GLU A 346 -20.60 16.63 0.04
CA GLU A 346 -21.08 15.49 -0.75
C GLU A 346 -20.34 14.21 -0.38
N PHE A 347 -19.01 14.26 -0.46
CA PHE A 347 -18.14 13.15 -0.07
C PHE A 347 -18.48 12.63 1.32
N ARG A 348 -18.63 13.55 2.29
CA ARG A 348 -18.93 13.23 3.69
C ARG A 348 -20.24 12.45 3.81
N ARG A 349 -21.29 12.90 3.12
CA ARG A 349 -22.60 12.24 3.15
C ARG A 349 -22.55 10.82 2.58
N GLN A 350 -21.90 10.65 1.42
CA GLN A 350 -21.76 9.33 0.80
C GLN A 350 -20.87 8.39 1.62
N ALA A 351 -19.74 8.89 2.14
CA ALA A 351 -18.83 8.12 2.97
C ALA A 351 -19.45 7.71 4.32
N GLN A 352 -20.29 8.55 4.94
CA GLN A 352 -21.06 8.19 6.14
C GLN A 352 -22.11 7.13 5.83
N ARG A 353 -22.85 7.29 4.74
CA ARG A 353 -23.82 6.27 4.29
C ARG A 353 -23.14 4.92 4.05
N ALA A 354 -21.99 4.92 3.36
CA ALA A 354 -21.19 3.73 3.15
C ALA A 354 -20.72 3.12 4.48
N ALA A 355 -20.18 3.94 5.38
CA ALA A 355 -19.70 3.49 6.69
C ALA A 355 -20.83 2.83 7.51
N THR A 356 -22.06 3.36 7.47
CA THR A 356 -23.23 2.76 8.12
C THR A 356 -23.59 1.41 7.51
N LEU A 357 -23.71 1.33 6.17
CA LEU A 357 -24.04 0.06 5.50
C LEU A 357 -22.98 -1.01 5.75
N LEU A 358 -21.70 -0.62 5.88
CA LEU A 358 -20.61 -1.54 6.19
C LEU A 358 -20.65 -2.10 7.63
N GLN A 359 -21.53 -1.60 8.51
CA GLN A 359 -21.73 -2.17 9.85
C GLN A 359 -22.71 -3.35 9.88
N ASP A 360 -23.34 -3.70 8.75
CA ASP A 360 -24.34 -4.76 8.73
C ASP A 360 -23.75 -6.14 9.07
N GLU A 361 -24.62 -7.00 9.59
CA GLU A 361 -24.28 -8.27 10.21
C GLU A 361 -24.94 -9.44 9.48
N VAL A 362 -24.26 -10.59 9.49
CA VAL A 362 -24.87 -11.89 9.19
C VAL A 362 -25.56 -12.39 10.46
N VAL A 363 -26.78 -12.91 10.30
CA VAL A 363 -27.60 -13.40 11.42
C VAL A 363 -27.79 -14.90 11.32
N PHE A 364 -27.59 -15.56 12.45
CA PHE A 364 -27.66 -16.98 12.64
C PHE A 364 -28.79 -17.33 13.62
N ASP A 365 -29.39 -18.48 13.38
CA ASP A 365 -30.35 -19.17 14.23
C ASP A 365 -29.67 -20.52 14.53
N LEU A 366 -29.04 -20.62 15.71
CA LEU A 366 -28.01 -21.62 16.04
C LEU A 366 -28.57 -22.84 16.78
#